data_AF-A0A349G8J0-F1
#
_entry.id   AF-A0A349G8J0-F1
#
_cell.length_a   1.000
_cell.length_b   1.000
_cell.length_c   1.000
_cell.angle_alpha   90.00
_cell.angle_beta   90.00
_cell.angle_gamma   90.00
#
_symmetry.space_group_name_H-M   'P 1'
#
loop_
_entity.id
_entity.type
_entity.pdbx_description
1 polymer ?
#
loop_
_entity_poly.entity_id
_entity_poly.type
_entity_poly.pdbx_seq_one_letter_code
_entity_poly.pdbx_strand_id
1 'polypeptide(L)'
;MPQTRRLIDVKIYLDTEEKLRRHWKIKRDVMTRGYSTEKIIKQIEMREEDAQKYIHPQMHYSDLVIRFFSDDAYTEGDMSYNPKLMLKILLKLDVEVEGIIEAFETLGHDIEHYYDSDMKFQHIILKDPVSVFELKKVSEQFIENIDEIVNGHEIEWLEGYHGFIQLMTLALISHNLKKGDENEL
;
A
#
# COMPACT_ATOMS: atom_id res chain seq x y z
N MET A 1 -7.82 17.54 13.73
CA MET A 1 -8.93 16.57 13.75
C MET A 1 -8.61 15.38 14.67
N PRO A 2 -8.76 15.49 16.00
CA PRO A 2 -8.42 14.41 16.95
C PRO A 2 -9.60 13.44 17.24
N GLN A 3 -10.85 13.91 17.14
CA GLN A 3 -12.03 13.15 17.58
C GLN A 3 -12.45 12.07 16.57
N THR A 4 -12.37 12.33 15.27
CA THR A 4 -12.70 11.34 14.22
C THR A 4 -11.73 10.15 14.20
N ARG A 5 -10.49 10.32 14.68
CA ARG A 5 -9.46 9.28 14.68
C ARG A 5 -9.72 8.13 15.66
N ARG A 6 -10.61 8.33 16.64
CA ARG A 6 -10.99 7.31 17.63
C ARG A 6 -12.17 6.43 17.17
N LEU A 7 -12.81 6.78 16.06
CA LEU A 7 -13.95 6.05 15.48
C LEU A 7 -13.56 5.23 14.24
N ILE A 8 -12.26 5.19 13.92
CA ILE A 8 -11.74 4.53 12.73
C ILE A 8 -10.79 3.43 13.19
N ASP A 9 -11.19 2.18 12.95
CA ASP A 9 -10.46 0.99 13.39
C ASP A 9 -9.21 0.72 12.53
N VAL A 10 -9.21 1.21 11.28
CA VAL A 10 -8.09 1.05 10.33
C VAL A 10 -7.84 2.34 9.56
N LYS A 11 -6.62 2.89 9.64
CA LYS A 11 -6.16 4.05 8.87
C LYS A 11 -5.15 3.64 7.81
N ILE A 12 -5.53 3.80 6.55
CA ILE A 12 -4.67 3.50 5.39
C ILE A 12 -4.19 4.81 4.78
N TYR A 13 -2.90 4.90 4.46
CA TYR A 13 -2.32 5.99 3.68
C TYR A 13 -1.77 5.46 2.37
N LEU A 14 -2.21 6.06 1.26
CA LEU A 14 -1.67 5.78 -0.07
C LEU A 14 -0.61 6.84 -0.41
N ASP A 15 0.61 6.37 -0.59
CA ASP A 15 1.76 7.11 -1.04
C ASP A 15 2.18 6.67 -2.45
N THR A 16 2.88 7.55 -3.15
CA THR A 16 3.50 7.23 -4.43
C THR A 16 4.76 8.04 -4.56
N GLU A 17 5.83 7.41 -4.99
CA GLU A 17 7.08 8.11 -5.28
C GLU A 17 6.83 9.31 -6.21
N GLU A 18 7.40 10.45 -5.87
CA GLU A 18 7.08 11.72 -6.51
C GLU A 18 7.31 11.70 -8.02
N LYS A 19 8.44 11.12 -8.46
CA LYS A 19 8.76 10.98 -9.89
C LYS A 19 7.69 10.17 -10.64
N LEU A 20 7.24 9.06 -10.05
CA LEU A 20 6.19 8.20 -10.61
C LEU A 20 4.84 8.93 -10.62
N ARG A 21 4.49 9.62 -9.53
CA ARG A 21 3.27 10.42 -9.40
C ARG A 21 3.21 11.51 -10.46
N ARG A 22 4.31 12.24 -10.68
CA ARG A 22 4.45 13.27 -11.71
C ARG A 22 4.30 12.69 -13.09
N HIS A 23 4.99 11.59 -13.37
CA HIS A 23 4.92 10.90 -14.66
C HIS A 23 3.48 10.50 -15.01
N TRP A 24 2.75 9.84 -14.10
CA TRP A 24 1.35 9.48 -14.32
C TRP A 24 0.44 10.69 -14.47
N LYS A 25 0.63 11.74 -13.66
CA LYS A 25 -0.16 12.96 -13.75
C LYS A 25 0.02 13.66 -15.08
N ILE A 26 1.26 13.77 -15.58
CA ILE A 26 1.56 14.36 -16.89
C ILE A 26 0.91 13.52 -17.98
N LYS A 27 1.13 12.19 -18.01
CA LYS A 27 0.54 11.31 -19.04
C LYS A 27 -0.99 11.44 -19.09
N ARG A 28 -1.64 11.39 -17.93
CA ARG A 28 -3.10 11.53 -17.84
C ARG A 28 -3.58 12.89 -18.29
N ASP A 29 -3.01 13.98 -17.80
CA ASP A 29 -3.51 15.34 -18.06
C ASP A 29 -3.19 15.81 -19.50
N VAL A 30 -2.09 15.35 -20.09
CA VAL A 30 -1.81 15.55 -21.53
C VAL A 30 -2.83 14.81 -22.39
N MET A 31 -3.07 13.52 -22.09
CA MET A 31 -3.99 12.68 -22.87
C MET A 31 -5.47 13.11 -22.72
N THR A 32 -5.89 13.58 -21.54
CA THR A 32 -7.30 13.89 -21.27
C THR A 32 -7.66 15.37 -21.40
N ARG A 33 -6.71 16.30 -21.21
CA ARG A 33 -6.99 17.75 -21.11
C ARG A 33 -6.22 18.61 -22.12
N GLY A 34 -5.28 18.04 -22.88
CA GLY A 34 -4.52 18.76 -23.91
C GLY A 34 -3.67 19.91 -23.38
N TYR A 35 -3.31 19.90 -22.09
CA TYR A 35 -2.46 20.94 -21.50
C TYR A 35 -0.99 20.78 -21.91
N SER A 36 -0.26 21.90 -22.00
CA SER A 36 1.19 21.87 -22.19
C SER A 36 1.89 21.39 -20.91
N THR A 37 2.93 20.56 -21.08
CA THR A 37 3.72 19.95 -20.00
C THR A 37 4.21 20.98 -18.98
N GLU A 38 4.64 22.16 -19.43
CA GLU A 38 5.13 23.26 -18.59
C GLU A 38 4.07 23.81 -17.62
N LYS A 39 2.79 23.88 -18.05
CA LYS A 39 1.70 24.34 -17.19
C LYS A 39 1.37 23.30 -16.11
N ILE A 40 1.49 22.01 -16.45
CA ILE A 40 1.25 20.92 -15.51
C ILE A 40 2.34 20.90 -14.43
N ILE A 41 3.61 21.05 -14.80
CA ILE A 41 4.75 21.08 -13.86
C ILE A 41 4.58 22.22 -12.86
N LYS A 42 4.29 23.45 -13.32
CA LYS A 42 4.05 24.59 -12.41
C LYS A 42 2.91 24.34 -11.42
N GLN A 43 1.83 23.69 -11.84
CA GLN A 43 0.73 23.32 -10.95
C GLN A 43 1.09 22.22 -9.96
N ILE A 44 2.03 21.34 -10.30
CA ILE A 44 2.56 20.32 -9.38
C ILE A 44 3.37 21.00 -8.29
N GLU A 45 4.34 21.84 -8.68
CA GLU A 45 5.23 22.55 -7.76
C GLU A 45 4.46 23.42 -6.76
N MET A 46 3.44 24.16 -7.22
CA MET A 46 2.59 24.98 -6.34
C MET A 46 1.85 24.18 -5.26
N ARG A 47 1.56 22.89 -5.51
CA ARG A 47 0.82 22.03 -4.57
C ARG A 47 1.74 21.16 -3.71
N GLU A 48 3.03 21.17 -3.98
CA GLU A 48 4.03 20.39 -3.24
C GLU A 48 4.17 20.90 -1.80
N GLU A 49 4.22 22.22 -1.64
CA GLU A 49 4.31 22.86 -0.32
C GLU A 49 3.10 22.53 0.57
N ASP A 50 1.90 22.53 0.00
CA ASP A 50 0.68 22.13 0.69
C ASP A 50 0.69 20.64 1.05
N ALA A 51 1.17 19.78 0.15
CA ALA A 51 1.29 18.34 0.41
C ALA A 51 2.24 18.05 1.58
N GLN A 52 3.38 18.74 1.65
CA GLN A 52 4.33 18.62 2.76
C GLN A 52 3.76 19.11 4.08
N LYS A 53 3.00 20.20 4.08
CA LYS A 53 2.42 20.76 5.31
C LYS A 53 1.23 19.96 5.84
N TYR A 54 0.41 19.37 4.97
CA TYR A 54 -0.90 18.85 5.38
C TYR A 54 -1.18 17.39 5.01
N ILE A 55 -0.50 16.81 4.02
CA ILE A 55 -0.75 15.44 3.55
C ILE A 55 0.28 14.48 4.16
N HIS A 56 1.57 14.73 3.97
CA HIS A 56 2.64 13.85 4.48
C HIS A 56 2.62 13.62 6.00
N PRO A 57 2.25 14.58 6.86
CA PRO A 57 2.15 14.32 8.29
C PRO A 57 1.12 13.24 8.67
N GLN A 58 0.12 12.97 7.82
CA GLN A 58 -0.92 11.96 8.09
C GLN A 58 -0.37 10.54 8.07
N MET A 59 0.71 10.29 7.31
CA MET A 59 1.39 8.99 7.23
C MET A 59 1.79 8.46 8.62
N HIS A 60 2.23 9.34 9.52
CA HIS A 60 2.67 8.98 10.88
C HIS A 60 1.54 8.44 11.78
N TYR A 61 0.28 8.60 11.38
CA TYR A 61 -0.88 8.14 12.13
C TYR A 61 -1.57 6.94 11.49
N SER A 62 -1.02 6.42 10.40
CA SER A 62 -1.60 5.30 9.65
C SER A 62 -1.16 3.96 10.22
N ASP A 63 -2.07 3.00 10.16
CA ASP A 63 -1.82 1.62 10.54
C ASP A 63 -1.22 0.83 9.37
N LEU A 64 -1.56 1.23 8.13
CA LEU A 64 -1.02 0.69 6.88
C LEU A 64 -0.63 1.85 5.95
N VAL A 65 0.62 1.86 5.46
CA VAL A 65 1.06 2.76 4.38
C VAL A 65 1.36 1.93 3.15
N ILE A 66 0.71 2.27 2.05
CA ILE A 66 0.89 1.65 0.73
C ILE A 66 1.68 2.62 -0.12
N ARG A 67 2.85 2.24 -0.62
CA ARG A 67 3.69 3.10 -1.44
C ARG A 67 4.07 2.41 -2.75
N PHE A 68 3.63 2.98 -3.86
CA PHE A 68 4.13 2.58 -5.19
C PHE A 68 5.39 3.37 -5.55
N PHE A 69 6.38 2.68 -6.11
CA PHE A 69 7.63 3.29 -6.56
C PHE A 69 8.22 2.50 -7.75
N SER A 70 9.26 3.06 -8.38
CA SER A 70 9.97 2.41 -9.48
C SER A 70 11.44 2.80 -9.49
N ASP A 71 12.32 1.81 -9.61
CA ASP A 71 13.77 2.02 -9.72
C ASP A 71 14.20 2.34 -11.17
N ASP A 72 13.25 2.41 -12.09
CA ASP A 72 13.55 2.65 -13.49
C ASP A 72 14.06 4.07 -13.75
N ALA A 73 15.08 4.17 -14.61
CA ALA A 73 15.58 5.42 -15.13
C ALA A 73 14.74 5.89 -16.34
N TYR A 74 13.75 6.74 -16.09
CA TYR A 74 12.92 7.36 -17.13
C TYR A 74 12.77 8.87 -16.99
N THR A 75 12.29 9.51 -18.06
CA THR A 75 11.92 10.94 -18.07
C THR A 75 10.46 11.11 -17.67
N GLU A 76 10.18 12.03 -16.76
CA GLU A 76 8.81 12.35 -16.34
C GLU A 76 7.95 12.76 -17.55
N GLY A 77 6.78 12.15 -17.70
CA GLY A 77 5.86 12.46 -18.80
C GLY A 77 6.20 11.82 -20.15
N ASP A 78 7.21 10.94 -20.24
CA ASP A 78 7.42 10.13 -21.43
C ASP A 78 6.19 9.25 -21.70
N MET A 79 5.45 9.59 -22.76
CA MET A 79 4.21 8.91 -23.12
C MET A 79 4.45 7.45 -23.54
N SER A 80 5.63 7.15 -24.08
CA SER A 80 5.99 5.83 -24.62
C SER A 80 6.48 4.85 -23.55
N TYR A 81 6.85 5.37 -22.38
CA TYR A 81 7.42 4.57 -21.30
C TYR A 81 6.40 4.25 -20.22
N ASN A 82 6.42 3.02 -19.71
CA ASN A 82 5.66 2.58 -18.55
C ASN A 82 6.64 1.98 -17.52
N PRO A 83 6.89 2.66 -16.39
CA PRO A 83 7.82 2.18 -15.39
C PRO A 83 7.37 0.85 -14.78
N LYS A 84 8.30 -0.07 -14.53
CA LYS A 84 8.08 -1.27 -13.73
C LYS A 84 7.80 -0.84 -12.29
N LEU A 85 6.58 -1.12 -11.84
CA LEU A 85 6.14 -0.78 -10.50
C LEU A 85 6.62 -1.81 -9.50
N MET A 86 6.90 -1.33 -8.29
CA MET A 86 7.09 -2.12 -7.09
C MET A 86 6.21 -1.54 -6.00
N LEU A 87 5.86 -2.39 -5.04
CA LEU A 87 5.00 -2.05 -3.92
C LEU A 87 5.79 -2.12 -2.62
N LYS A 88 5.78 -1.04 -1.84
CA LYS A 88 6.25 -1.02 -0.47
C LYS A 88 5.08 -0.85 0.48
N ILE A 89 5.00 -1.72 1.48
CA ILE A 89 4.04 -1.66 2.57
C ILE A 89 4.77 -1.32 3.86
N LEU A 90 4.20 -0.40 4.64
CA LEU A 90 4.56 -0.14 6.02
C LEU A 90 3.42 -0.62 6.92
N LEU A 91 3.74 -1.43 7.91
CA LEU A 91 2.80 -1.89 8.94
C LEU A 91 3.41 -1.69 10.32
N LYS A 92 2.56 -1.67 11.35
CA LYS A 92 3.04 -1.74 12.74
C LYS A 92 3.67 -3.09 13.02
N LEU A 93 4.66 -3.10 13.92
CA LEU A 93 5.40 -4.31 14.28
C LEU A 93 4.54 -5.40 14.94
N ASP A 94 3.39 -5.04 15.53
CA ASP A 94 2.54 -6.01 16.23
C ASP A 94 1.69 -6.87 15.29
N VAL A 95 1.60 -6.54 14.00
CA VAL A 95 0.90 -7.35 12.99
C VAL A 95 1.80 -8.49 12.54
N GLU A 96 1.38 -9.74 12.73
CA GLU A 96 2.12 -10.92 12.27
C GLU A 96 2.02 -11.07 10.74
N VAL A 97 3.17 -11.10 10.06
CA VAL A 97 3.25 -11.15 8.58
C VAL A 97 4.34 -12.09 8.07
N GLU A 98 5.16 -12.63 8.97
CA GLU A 98 6.31 -13.48 8.66
C GLU A 98 5.89 -14.70 7.85
N GLY A 99 4.82 -15.39 8.29
CA GLY A 99 4.28 -16.54 7.56
C GLY A 99 3.80 -16.19 6.15
N ILE A 100 3.18 -15.01 5.98
CA ILE A 100 2.75 -14.52 4.67
C ILE A 100 3.96 -14.28 3.76
N ILE A 101 5.01 -13.64 4.29
CA ILE A 101 6.23 -13.31 3.55
C ILE A 101 6.95 -14.59 3.12
N GLU A 102 7.20 -15.51 4.06
CA GLU A 102 7.85 -16.79 3.79
C GLU A 102 7.07 -17.62 2.74
N ALA A 103 5.74 -17.54 2.75
CA ALA A 103 4.92 -18.22 1.75
C ALA A 103 5.13 -17.64 0.35
N PHE A 104 5.18 -16.31 0.20
CA PHE A 104 5.46 -15.69 -1.10
C PHE A 104 6.91 -15.88 -1.57
N GLU A 105 7.89 -15.89 -0.66
CA GLU A 105 9.27 -16.28 -0.98
C GLU A 105 9.34 -17.72 -1.51
N THR A 106 8.62 -18.64 -0.87
CA THR A 106 8.54 -20.06 -1.28
C THR A 106 7.85 -20.23 -2.63
N LEU A 107 6.90 -19.35 -2.95
CA LEU A 107 6.24 -19.29 -4.26
C LEU A 107 7.13 -18.65 -5.35
N GLY A 108 8.27 -18.06 -4.97
CA GLY A 108 9.29 -17.55 -5.88
C GLY A 108 9.22 -16.05 -6.17
N HIS A 109 8.47 -15.28 -5.37
CA HIS A 109 8.40 -13.82 -5.52
C HIS A 109 9.63 -13.13 -4.92
N ASP A 110 10.02 -12.00 -5.52
CA ASP A 110 11.04 -11.11 -4.97
C ASP A 110 10.36 -10.18 -3.95
N ILE A 111 10.38 -10.64 -2.69
CA ILE A 111 9.86 -9.93 -1.54
C ILE A 111 11.00 -9.67 -0.54
N GLU A 112 11.07 -8.45 -0.02
CA GLU A 112 12.02 -8.07 1.03
C GLU A 112 11.27 -7.66 2.29
N HIS A 113 11.80 -8.04 3.45
CA HIS A 113 11.25 -7.67 4.75
C HIS A 113 12.34 -7.12 5.67
N TYR A 114 12.09 -5.96 6.27
CA TYR A 114 12.98 -5.38 7.29
C TYR A 114 12.22 -4.47 8.26
N TYR A 115 12.86 -4.20 9.39
CA TYR A 115 12.32 -3.36 10.46
C TYR A 115 12.93 -1.95 10.43
N ASP A 116 12.18 -0.97 10.92
CA ASP A 116 12.75 0.35 11.19
C ASP A 116 13.76 0.31 12.35
N SER A 117 14.57 1.36 12.45
CA SER A 117 15.59 1.46 13.49
C SER A 117 15.02 1.60 14.90
N ASP A 118 13.80 2.13 15.03
CA ASP A 118 13.12 2.33 16.32
C ASP A 118 12.14 1.21 16.69
N MET A 119 12.11 0.12 15.91
CA MET A 119 11.27 -1.07 16.09
C MET A 119 9.79 -0.76 16.29
N LYS A 120 9.25 0.21 15.57
CA LYS A 120 7.81 0.55 15.60
C LYS A 120 7.09 0.03 14.38
N PHE A 121 7.77 0.01 13.24
CA PHE A 121 7.22 -0.37 11.97
C PHE A 121 8.07 -1.44 11.29
N GLN A 122 7.40 -2.20 10.46
CA GLN A 122 7.98 -3.18 9.56
C GLN A 122 7.68 -2.79 8.12
N HIS A 123 8.61 -3.12 7.23
CA HIS A 123 8.62 -2.75 5.83
C HIS A 123 8.66 -3.99 4.96
N ILE A 124 7.67 -4.11 4.08
CA ILE A 124 7.58 -5.20 3.11
C ILE A 124 7.70 -4.58 1.72
N ILE A 125 8.60 -5.08 0.89
CA ILE A 125 8.76 -4.64 -0.50
C ILE A 125 8.50 -5.81 -1.41
N LEU A 126 7.47 -5.72 -2.25
CA LEU A 126 7.13 -6.70 -3.26
C LEU A 126 7.49 -6.14 -4.64
N LYS A 127 8.41 -6.78 -5.36
CA LYS A 127 8.97 -6.27 -6.63
C LYS A 127 8.30 -6.80 -7.89
N ASP A 128 7.41 -7.78 -7.74
CA ASP A 128 6.67 -8.39 -8.83
C ASP A 128 5.22 -8.71 -8.41
N PRO A 129 4.27 -8.71 -9.36
CA PRO A 129 2.87 -8.92 -9.06
C PRO A 129 2.57 -10.40 -8.70
N VAL A 130 1.66 -10.58 -7.75
CA VAL A 130 1.14 -11.88 -7.31
C VAL A 130 -0.15 -12.26 -8.02
N SER A 131 -0.46 -13.56 -8.10
CA SER A 131 -1.70 -14.06 -8.69
C SER A 131 -2.84 -14.21 -7.68
N VAL A 132 -4.08 -14.18 -8.16
CA VAL A 132 -5.28 -14.49 -7.35
C VAL A 132 -5.22 -15.86 -6.67
N PHE A 133 -4.64 -16.87 -7.33
CA PHE A 133 -4.53 -18.21 -6.76
C PHE A 133 -3.61 -18.24 -5.54
N GLU A 134 -2.45 -17.57 -5.63
CA GLU A 134 -1.49 -17.47 -4.53
C GLU A 134 -2.09 -16.68 -3.36
N LEU A 135 -2.77 -15.57 -3.65
CA LEU A 135 -3.46 -14.75 -2.66
C LEU A 135 -4.49 -15.55 -1.87
N LYS A 136 -5.35 -16.30 -2.56
CA LYS A 136 -6.35 -17.15 -1.92
C LYS A 136 -5.69 -18.19 -1.01
N LYS A 137 -4.71 -18.92 -1.53
CA LYS A 137 -3.99 -19.96 -0.77
C LYS A 137 -3.33 -19.39 0.49
N VAL A 138 -2.64 -18.26 0.38
CA VAL A 138 -1.96 -17.63 1.52
C VAL A 138 -2.98 -17.10 2.53
N SER A 139 -4.07 -16.49 2.07
CA SER A 139 -5.11 -15.97 2.98
C SER A 139 -5.76 -17.06 3.82
N GLU A 140 -6.11 -18.20 3.23
CA GLU A 140 -6.71 -19.35 3.93
C GLU A 140 -5.74 -19.98 4.95
N GLN A 141 -4.43 -19.85 4.72
CA GLN A 141 -3.42 -20.44 5.59
C GLN A 141 -3.10 -19.55 6.81
N PHE A 142 -3.10 -18.23 6.66
CA PHE A 142 -2.59 -17.30 7.68
C PHE A 142 -3.64 -16.37 8.29
N ILE A 143 -4.84 -16.28 7.73
CA ILE A 143 -5.93 -15.45 8.25
C ILE A 143 -7.05 -16.35 8.76
N GLU A 144 -6.96 -16.74 10.03
CA GLU A 144 -7.87 -17.73 10.64
C GLU A 144 -9.34 -17.28 10.69
N ASN A 145 -9.59 -16.00 10.93
CA ASN A 145 -10.94 -15.42 11.08
C ASN A 145 -11.43 -14.72 9.81
N ILE A 146 -10.95 -15.14 8.64
CA ILE A 146 -11.28 -14.48 7.37
C ILE A 146 -12.79 -14.45 7.11
N ASP A 147 -13.51 -15.53 7.43
CA ASP A 147 -14.97 -15.66 7.26
C ASP A 147 -15.76 -14.66 8.11
N GLU A 148 -15.26 -14.37 9.33
CA GLU A 148 -15.86 -13.39 10.23
C GLU A 148 -15.68 -11.98 9.69
N ILE A 149 -14.48 -11.67 9.19
CA ILE A 149 -14.13 -10.35 8.61
C ILE A 149 -15.05 -10.03 7.42
N VAL A 150 -15.32 -11.02 6.57
CA VAL A 150 -16.12 -10.84 5.34
C VAL A 150 -17.60 -11.15 5.56
N ASN A 151 -17.99 -11.51 6.79
CA ASN A 151 -19.35 -11.84 7.17
C ASN A 151 -20.00 -12.87 6.21
N GLY A 152 -19.24 -13.92 5.87
CA GLY A 152 -19.67 -15.00 4.98
C GLY A 152 -19.79 -14.66 3.48
N HIS A 153 -19.31 -13.49 3.04
CA HIS A 153 -19.25 -13.15 1.61
C HIS A 153 -17.98 -13.72 0.95
N GLU A 154 -18.08 -14.16 -0.29
CA GLU A 154 -16.89 -14.56 -1.06
C GLU A 154 -15.99 -13.35 -1.35
N ILE A 155 -14.68 -13.56 -1.24
CA ILE A 155 -13.67 -12.53 -1.52
C ILE A 155 -13.40 -12.46 -3.02
N GLU A 156 -13.71 -11.31 -3.61
CA GLU A 156 -13.27 -10.96 -4.96
C GLU A 156 -11.82 -10.44 -4.91
N TRP A 157 -10.88 -11.39 -5.01
CA TRP A 157 -9.45 -11.09 -5.07
C TRP A 157 -9.10 -10.35 -6.36
N LEU A 158 -8.37 -9.24 -6.21
CA LEU A 158 -7.77 -8.49 -7.31
C LEU A 158 -6.43 -9.12 -7.72
N GLU A 159 -6.02 -8.86 -8.95
CA GLU A 159 -4.72 -9.31 -9.46
C GLU A 159 -3.57 -8.39 -9.04
N GLY A 160 -2.36 -8.97 -8.97
CA GLY A 160 -1.11 -8.26 -8.76
C GLY A 160 -1.03 -7.52 -7.43
N TYR A 161 -0.46 -6.31 -7.46
CA TYR A 161 -0.24 -5.50 -6.26
C TYR A 161 -1.52 -5.14 -5.52
N HIS A 162 -2.65 -4.99 -6.23
CA HIS A 162 -3.92 -4.68 -5.60
C HIS A 162 -4.44 -5.83 -4.74
N GLY A 163 -4.28 -7.07 -5.21
CA GLY A 163 -4.61 -8.25 -4.42
C GLY A 163 -3.71 -8.40 -3.20
N PHE A 164 -2.40 -8.14 -3.34
CA PHE A 164 -1.49 -8.13 -2.19
C PHE A 164 -1.88 -7.09 -1.14
N ILE A 165 -2.29 -5.89 -1.57
CA ILE A 165 -2.82 -4.86 -0.66
C ILE A 165 -4.08 -5.35 0.06
N GLN A 166 -4.99 -6.04 -0.63
CA GLN A 166 -6.18 -6.63 0.00
C GLN A 166 -5.79 -7.63 1.08
N LEU A 167 -4.84 -8.53 0.80
CA LEU A 167 -4.35 -9.52 1.76
C LEU A 167 -3.78 -8.86 3.01
N MET A 168 -2.89 -7.88 2.85
CA MET A 168 -2.28 -7.18 3.99
C MET A 168 -3.31 -6.36 4.78
N THR A 169 -4.34 -5.85 4.12
CA THR A 169 -5.45 -5.16 4.80
C THR A 169 -6.27 -6.13 5.64
N LEU A 170 -6.57 -7.33 5.11
CA LEU A 170 -7.26 -8.38 5.85
C LEU A 170 -6.45 -8.88 7.05
N ALA A 171 -5.14 -9.06 6.89
CA ALA A 171 -4.24 -9.42 7.99
C ALA A 171 -4.25 -8.36 9.11
N LEU A 172 -4.23 -7.07 8.75
CA LEU A 172 -4.35 -5.98 9.72
C LEU A 172 -5.70 -5.97 10.44
N ILE A 173 -6.81 -6.18 9.71
CA ILE A 173 -8.14 -6.24 10.32
C ILE A 173 -8.24 -7.44 11.26
N SER A 174 -7.76 -8.61 10.83
CA SER A 174 -7.70 -9.83 11.64
C SER A 174 -6.99 -9.59 12.97
N HIS A 175 -5.81 -8.97 12.92
CA HIS A 175 -5.02 -8.60 14.09
C HIS A 175 -5.78 -7.65 15.02
N ASN A 176 -6.38 -6.59 14.48
CA ASN A 176 -7.12 -5.61 15.27
C ASN A 176 -8.36 -6.20 15.95
N LEU A 177 -9.06 -7.14 15.31
CA LEU A 177 -10.21 -7.84 15.91
C LEU A 177 -9.76 -8.70 17.10
N LYS A 178 -8.72 -9.53 16.92
CA LYS A 178 -8.16 -10.37 18.00
C LYS A 178 -7.75 -9.53 19.22
N LYS A 179 -7.12 -8.37 18.98
CA LYS A 179 -6.71 -7.43 20.03
C LYS A 179 -7.89 -6.74 20.73
N GLY A 180 -9.01 -6.53 20.03
CA GLY A 180 -10.24 -5.98 20.62
C GLY A 180 -10.81 -6.93 21.68
N ASP A 181 -10.92 -8.21 21.32
CA ASP A 181 -11.47 -9.25 22.20
C ASP A 181 -10.63 -9.45 23.48
N GLU A 182 -9.31 -9.34 23.38
CA GLU A 182 -8.40 -9.44 24.54
C GLU A 182 -8.53 -8.28 25.54
N ASN A 183 -8.97 -7.09 25.09
CA ASN A 183 -9.12 -5.92 25.96
C ASN A 183 -10.50 -5.84 26.66
N GLU A 184 -11.44 -6.72 26.30
CA GLU A 184 -12.77 -6.83 26.92
C GLU A 184 -12.85 -7.90 28.03
N LEU A 185 -11.76 -8.66 28.26
CA LEU A 185 -11.61 -9.67 29.31
C LEU A 185 -10.83 -9.14 30.54
#